data_AF-A0AAN4WVM3-F1
#
_entry.id   AF-A0AAN4WVM3-F1
#
_cell.length_a   1.000
_cell.length_b   1.000
_cell.length_c   1.000
_cell.angle_alpha   90.00
_cell.angle_beta   90.00
_cell.angle_gamma   90.00
#
_symmetry.space_group_name_H-M   'P 1'
#
loop_
_entity.id
_entity.type
_entity.pdbx_description
1 polymer ?
#
loop_
_entity_poly.entity_id
_entity_poly.type
_entity_poly.pdbx_seq_one_letter_code
_entity_poly.pdbx_strand_id
1 'polypeptide(L)'
;MAVELPPTVAENWKFFVSAQLWPRATRFDPKGWLENFDVADQKYAIRLLEGFTYFADELVGALFQGAFQNLSQLVVQNKDNYFSASSQWTQFLESAIVVRAEGNYSSDADSGFIFARLARNKLGVQEEQLLSPAKALDQLKATQRGNVIFVDDFVGSGEQFENTWTKIHQLSDLGAASFKSLVATIGSGAVAFYYCPLICTDVGRDYIARKCPLVKLVPAHALPETYSALSPSSVIWRDDMKVEGPLFVERASVKAGIPFRDGQEGCWMGYRKLGLALAFEHGWPDAVLPIFTHQENGWKPLLKK
;
A
#
# COMPACT_ATOMS: atom_id res chain seq x y z
N MET A 1 0.32 -0.06 38.29
CA MET A 1 -0.60 -1.21 38.16
C MET A 1 -0.39 -1.82 36.80
N ALA A 2 -0.32 -3.15 36.70
CA ALA A 2 -0.23 -3.81 35.40
C ALA A 2 -1.48 -3.48 34.58
N VAL A 3 -1.31 -3.04 33.33
CA VAL A 3 -2.43 -2.87 32.41
C VAL A 3 -2.92 -4.27 32.05
N GLU A 4 -4.08 -4.65 32.60
CA GLU A 4 -4.79 -5.84 32.15
C GLU A 4 -5.64 -5.46 30.94
N LEU A 5 -5.39 -6.15 29.83
CA LEU A 5 -6.24 -6.07 28.65
C LEU A 5 -7.65 -6.56 29.03
N PRO A 6 -8.72 -5.95 28.49
CA PRO A 6 -10.06 -6.51 28.61
C PRO A 6 -10.02 -7.99 28.18
N PRO A 7 -10.68 -8.91 28.89
CA PRO A 7 -10.58 -10.36 28.63
C PRO A 7 -10.81 -10.72 27.16
N THR A 8 -11.81 -10.08 26.53
CA THR A 8 -12.14 -10.24 25.11
C THR A 8 -11.01 -9.79 24.17
N VAL A 9 -10.35 -8.67 24.45
CA VAL A 9 -9.22 -8.16 23.64
C VAL A 9 -7.98 -9.04 23.83
N ALA A 10 -7.72 -9.49 25.06
CA ALA A 10 -6.59 -10.37 25.38
C ALA A 10 -6.73 -11.77 24.76
N GLU A 11 -7.93 -12.34 24.81
CA GLU A 11 -8.25 -13.65 24.24
C GLU A 11 -8.26 -13.60 22.71
N ASN A 12 -8.88 -12.58 22.12
CA ASN A 12 -8.84 -12.36 20.67
C ASN A 12 -7.40 -12.15 20.19
N TRP A 13 -6.60 -11.38 20.92
CA TRP A 13 -5.19 -11.16 20.58
C TRP A 13 -4.37 -12.45 20.59
N LYS A 14 -4.45 -13.24 21.68
CA LYS A 14 -3.76 -14.54 21.75
C LYS A 14 -4.22 -15.48 20.64
N PHE A 15 -5.53 -15.48 20.35
CA PHE A 15 -6.09 -16.26 19.26
C PHE A 15 -5.53 -15.83 17.90
N PHE A 16 -5.58 -14.54 17.54
CA PHE A 16 -5.10 -14.05 16.24
C PHE A 16 -3.59 -14.25 16.05
N VAL A 17 -2.79 -14.11 17.10
CA VAL A 17 -1.35 -14.44 17.05
C VAL A 17 -1.13 -15.95 16.89
N SER A 18 -1.89 -16.78 17.61
CA SER A 18 -1.79 -18.24 17.50
C SER A 18 -2.24 -18.78 16.14
N ALA A 19 -3.22 -18.11 15.51
CA ALA A 19 -3.73 -18.40 14.19
C ALA A 19 -2.87 -17.79 13.06
N GLN A 20 -1.75 -17.11 13.39
CA GLN A 20 -0.86 -16.41 12.45
C GLN A 20 -1.56 -15.32 11.63
N LEU A 21 -2.73 -14.86 12.07
CA LEU A 21 -3.44 -13.74 11.45
C LEU A 21 -2.85 -12.40 11.89
N TRP A 22 -2.26 -12.36 13.09
CA TRP A 22 -1.54 -11.22 13.64
C TRP A 22 -0.05 -11.54 13.85
N PRO A 23 0.82 -10.51 13.85
CA PRO A 23 2.26 -10.71 13.92
C PRO A 23 2.67 -11.37 15.23
N ARG A 24 3.80 -12.08 15.22
CA ARG A 24 4.39 -12.61 16.45
C ARG A 24 4.62 -11.47 17.46
N ALA A 25 4.50 -11.77 18.76
CA ALA A 25 4.66 -10.80 19.83
C ALA A 25 6.01 -10.05 19.82
N THR A 26 7.05 -10.61 19.18
CA THR A 26 8.34 -9.96 18.97
C THR A 26 8.26 -8.75 18.03
N ARG A 27 7.32 -8.74 17.09
CA ARG A 27 7.09 -7.65 16.12
C ARG A 27 5.87 -6.79 16.45
N PHE A 28 5.03 -7.24 17.38
CA PHE A 28 3.75 -6.61 17.72
C PHE A 28 3.48 -6.63 19.22
N ASP A 29 3.43 -5.46 19.86
CA ASP A 29 3.35 -5.32 21.32
C ASP A 29 2.17 -4.44 21.78
N PRO A 30 0.92 -4.93 21.66
CA PRO A 30 -0.27 -4.24 22.17
C PRO A 30 -0.20 -3.87 23.64
N LYS A 31 0.33 -4.77 24.47
CA LYS A 31 0.40 -4.55 25.91
C LYS A 31 1.38 -3.42 26.23
N GLY A 32 2.60 -3.50 25.69
CA GLY A 32 3.60 -2.45 25.86
C GLY A 32 3.11 -1.12 25.31
N TRP A 33 2.45 -1.12 24.14
CA TRP A 33 1.89 0.09 23.54
C TRP A 33 0.80 0.71 24.42
N LEU A 34 -0.11 -0.10 24.99
CA LEU A 34 -1.16 0.39 25.88
C LEU A 34 -0.62 0.95 27.20
N GLU A 35 0.55 0.50 27.67
CA GLU A 35 1.19 1.04 28.87
C GLU A 35 1.65 2.50 28.72
N ASN A 36 1.65 3.07 27.50
CA ASN A 36 1.95 4.50 27.29
C ASN A 36 0.80 5.42 27.74
N PHE A 37 -0.43 4.89 27.89
CA PHE A 37 -1.64 5.69 28.08
C PHE A 37 -2.17 5.65 29.51
N ASP A 38 -2.58 6.80 30.00
CA ASP A 38 -3.19 6.96 31.32
C ASP A 38 -4.65 6.49 31.28
N VAL A 39 -5.25 6.26 32.46
CA VAL A 39 -6.60 5.68 32.60
C VAL A 39 -7.67 6.41 31.78
N ALA A 40 -7.58 7.74 31.67
CA ALA A 40 -8.52 8.57 30.92
C ALA A 40 -8.45 8.32 29.40
N ASP A 41 -7.27 7.97 28.89
CA ASP A 41 -7.00 7.79 27.46
C ASP A 41 -7.05 6.32 27.02
N GLN A 42 -6.99 5.36 27.96
CA GLN A 42 -7.05 3.92 27.69
C GLN A 42 -8.22 3.52 26.77
N LYS A 43 -9.41 4.07 26.97
CA LYS A 43 -10.59 3.76 26.15
C LYS A 43 -10.40 4.13 24.66
N TYR A 44 -9.70 5.24 24.37
CA TYR A 44 -9.42 5.67 23.01
C TYR A 44 -8.27 4.86 22.40
N ALA A 45 -7.25 4.56 23.20
CA ALA A 45 -6.13 3.71 22.76
C ALA A 45 -6.62 2.31 22.38
N ILE A 46 -7.45 1.68 23.21
CA ILE A 46 -8.06 0.37 22.91
C ILE A 46 -8.89 0.46 21.63
N ARG A 47 -9.72 1.50 21.48
CA ARG A 47 -10.54 1.65 20.28
C ARG A 47 -9.72 1.85 19.01
N LEU A 48 -8.63 2.62 19.09
CA LEU A 48 -7.70 2.81 17.99
C LEU A 48 -6.98 1.50 17.62
N LEU A 49 -6.59 0.71 18.63
CA LEU A 49 -6.00 -0.61 18.42
C LEU A 49 -6.99 -1.60 17.80
N GLU A 50 -8.27 -1.58 18.18
CA GLU A 50 -9.32 -2.38 17.53
C GLU A 50 -9.51 -2.00 16.06
N GLY A 51 -9.31 -0.72 15.72
CA GLY A 51 -9.33 -0.24 14.33
C GLY A 51 -8.05 -0.51 13.55
N PHE A 52 -7.01 -1.05 14.18
CA PHE A 52 -5.73 -1.32 13.54
C PHE A 52 -5.81 -2.58 12.67
N THR A 53 -5.44 -2.46 11.39
CA THR A 53 -5.48 -3.57 10.44
C THR A 53 -4.09 -4.08 10.10
N TYR A 54 -3.85 -5.38 10.27
CA TYR A 54 -2.59 -6.02 9.89
C TYR A 54 -2.76 -6.94 8.68
N PHE A 55 -1.89 -6.76 7.67
CA PHE A 55 -1.87 -7.58 6.46
C PHE A 55 -0.70 -8.58 6.52
N ALA A 56 -1.01 -9.80 6.98
CA ALA A 56 -0.09 -10.94 6.97
C ALA A 56 0.29 -11.37 5.54
N ASP A 57 1.39 -12.11 5.39
CA ASP A 57 1.93 -12.55 4.09
C ASP A 57 0.89 -13.29 3.21
N GLU A 58 0.07 -14.16 3.81
CA GLU A 58 -0.98 -14.88 3.09
C GLU A 58 -2.04 -13.92 2.54
N LEU A 59 -2.42 -12.91 3.33
CA LEU A 59 -3.40 -11.91 2.91
C LEU A 59 -2.81 -10.98 1.85
N VAL A 60 -1.54 -10.57 1.98
CA VAL A 60 -0.79 -9.84 0.95
C VAL A 60 -0.80 -10.61 -0.37
N GLY A 61 -0.50 -11.91 -0.33
CA GLY A 61 -0.53 -12.77 -1.51
C GLY A 61 -1.93 -12.90 -2.13
N ALA A 62 -2.96 -13.05 -1.32
CA ALA A 62 -4.35 -13.14 -1.79
C ALA A 62 -4.86 -11.82 -2.39
N LEU A 63 -4.56 -10.68 -1.75
CA LEU A 63 -4.86 -9.34 -2.26
C LEU A 63 -4.15 -9.10 -3.59
N PHE A 64 -2.88 -9.50 -3.69
CA PHE A 64 -2.10 -9.34 -4.91
C PHE A 64 -2.70 -10.14 -6.07
N GLN A 65 -3.06 -11.40 -5.81
CA GLN A 65 -3.74 -12.24 -6.78
C GLN A 65 -5.09 -11.65 -7.19
N GLY A 66 -5.87 -11.14 -6.24
CA GLY A 66 -7.14 -10.46 -6.51
C GLY A 66 -6.98 -9.21 -7.38
N ALA A 67 -6.05 -8.31 -7.04
CA ALA A 67 -5.75 -7.11 -7.85
C ALA A 67 -5.36 -7.47 -9.28
N PHE A 68 -4.48 -8.45 -9.44
CA PHE A 68 -4.03 -8.87 -10.76
C PHE A 68 -5.16 -9.54 -11.55
N GLN A 69 -5.97 -10.40 -10.93
CA GLN A 69 -7.13 -11.01 -11.58
C GLN A 69 -8.19 -9.96 -11.95
N ASN A 70 -8.33 -8.87 -11.20
CA ASN A 70 -9.25 -7.79 -11.54
C ASN A 70 -8.88 -7.08 -12.86
N LEU A 71 -7.64 -7.21 -13.36
CA LEU A 71 -7.27 -6.75 -14.70
C LEU A 71 -8.11 -7.44 -15.79
N SER A 72 -8.53 -8.69 -15.57
CA SER A 72 -9.43 -9.39 -16.50
C SER A 72 -10.73 -8.62 -16.74
N GLN A 73 -11.21 -7.84 -15.75
CA GLN A 73 -12.41 -7.03 -15.90
C GLN A 73 -12.27 -5.92 -16.95
N LEU A 74 -11.04 -5.45 -17.16
CA LEU A 74 -10.70 -4.38 -18.10
C LEU A 74 -10.27 -4.91 -19.48
N VAL A 75 -9.68 -6.11 -19.51
CA VAL A 75 -9.05 -6.66 -20.72
C VAL A 75 -9.99 -7.63 -21.44
N VAL A 76 -10.78 -8.41 -20.70
CA VAL A 76 -11.72 -9.37 -21.28
C VAL A 76 -13.03 -8.68 -21.62
N GLN A 77 -13.33 -8.58 -22.92
CA GLN A 77 -14.53 -7.90 -23.42
C GLN A 77 -15.76 -8.82 -23.46
N ASN A 78 -15.59 -10.07 -23.91
CA ASN A 78 -16.68 -11.04 -24.04
C ASN A 78 -16.58 -12.09 -22.92
N LYS A 79 -17.24 -11.80 -21.79
CA LYS A 79 -17.22 -12.66 -20.60
C LYS A 79 -18.21 -13.83 -20.68
N ASP A 80 -19.19 -13.76 -21.59
CA ASP A 80 -20.21 -14.79 -21.77
C ASP A 80 -19.69 -16.00 -22.56
N ASN A 81 -18.59 -15.83 -23.32
CA ASN A 81 -17.93 -16.90 -24.03
C ASN A 81 -16.59 -17.26 -23.37
N TYR A 82 -16.57 -18.40 -22.67
CA TYR A 82 -15.37 -18.89 -21.98
C TYR A 82 -14.14 -19.01 -22.87
N PHE A 83 -14.26 -19.53 -24.09
CA PHE A 83 -13.13 -19.71 -24.99
C PHE A 83 -12.53 -18.36 -25.42
N SER A 84 -13.40 -17.40 -25.76
CA SER A 84 -12.98 -16.04 -26.10
C SER A 84 -12.34 -15.33 -24.90
N ALA A 85 -12.95 -15.43 -23.73
CA ALA A 85 -12.45 -14.85 -22.49
C ALA A 85 -11.07 -15.40 -22.12
N SER A 86 -10.92 -16.73 -22.14
CA SER A 86 -9.66 -17.41 -21.87
C SER A 86 -8.59 -16.99 -22.87
N SER A 87 -8.90 -16.95 -24.17
CA SER A 87 -7.94 -16.54 -25.19
C SER A 87 -7.46 -15.10 -25.01
N GLN A 88 -8.38 -14.16 -24.71
CA GLN A 88 -8.02 -12.75 -24.47
C GLN A 88 -7.14 -12.60 -23.22
N TRP A 89 -7.47 -13.34 -22.15
CA TRP A 89 -6.68 -13.33 -20.93
C TRP A 89 -5.28 -13.94 -21.15
N THR A 90 -5.18 -15.07 -21.84
CA THR A 90 -3.89 -15.67 -22.19
C THR A 90 -3.03 -14.71 -23.01
N GLN A 91 -3.60 -14.09 -24.05
CA GLN A 91 -2.87 -13.11 -24.88
C GLN A 91 -2.39 -11.89 -24.07
N PHE A 92 -3.20 -11.44 -23.10
CA PHE A 92 -2.81 -10.40 -22.18
C PHE A 92 -1.61 -10.81 -21.32
N LEU A 93 -1.66 -12.01 -20.72
CA LEU A 93 -0.57 -12.54 -19.91
C LEU A 93 0.72 -12.72 -20.72
N GLU A 94 0.65 -13.23 -21.95
CA GLU A 94 1.82 -13.44 -22.82
C GLU A 94 2.51 -12.12 -23.20
N SER A 95 1.75 -11.02 -23.27
CA SER A 95 2.26 -9.68 -23.60
C SER A 95 2.50 -8.79 -22.38
N ALA A 96 2.33 -9.33 -21.17
CA ALA A 96 2.52 -8.60 -19.93
C ALA A 96 4.00 -8.30 -19.69
N ILE A 97 4.27 -7.06 -19.29
CA ILE A 97 5.54 -6.57 -18.79
C ILE A 97 5.26 -6.06 -17.38
N VAL A 98 5.66 -6.84 -16.38
CA VAL A 98 5.45 -6.48 -14.98
C VAL A 98 6.63 -5.65 -14.50
N VAL A 99 6.31 -4.47 -13.97
CA VAL A 99 7.30 -3.46 -13.54
C VAL A 99 7.00 -3.08 -12.09
N ARG A 100 8.02 -3.01 -11.26
CA ARG A 100 7.88 -2.45 -9.91
C ARG A 100 7.72 -0.93 -9.97
N ALA A 101 6.85 -0.35 -9.14
CA ALA A 101 6.87 1.09 -8.92
C ALA A 101 8.18 1.49 -8.20
N GLU A 102 8.83 2.57 -8.62
CA GLU A 102 10.05 3.11 -8.01
C GLU A 102 9.78 4.42 -7.26
N GLY A 103 10.23 4.51 -6.01
CA GLY A 103 10.31 5.76 -5.26
C GLY A 103 11.56 6.58 -5.54
N ASN A 104 11.58 7.80 -5.01
CA ASN A 104 12.69 8.75 -5.16
C ASN A 104 14.01 8.26 -4.52
N TYR A 105 13.90 7.38 -3.52
CA TYR A 105 15.02 6.76 -2.81
C TYR A 105 14.89 5.24 -2.78
N SER A 106 14.48 4.63 -3.90
CA SER A 106 14.30 3.18 -3.96
C SER A 106 15.62 2.47 -3.62
N SER A 107 15.68 1.85 -2.45
CA SER A 107 16.74 0.92 -2.10
C SER A 107 16.42 -0.45 -2.69
N ASP A 108 17.44 -1.25 -2.99
CA ASP A 108 17.23 -2.64 -3.41
C ASP A 108 16.62 -3.52 -2.29
N ALA A 109 16.39 -2.96 -1.10
CA ALA A 109 15.73 -3.60 0.04
C ALA A 109 14.23 -3.20 0.20
N ASP A 110 13.68 -2.39 -0.70
CA ASP A 110 12.27 -1.97 -0.61
C ASP A 110 11.29 -3.04 -1.15
N SER A 111 10.00 -2.85 -0.87
CA SER A 111 8.87 -3.75 -1.21
C SER A 111 8.86 -4.25 -2.67
N GLY A 112 9.52 -3.54 -3.59
CA GLY A 112 9.60 -3.89 -5.01
C GLY A 112 10.07 -5.32 -5.33
N PHE A 113 11.05 -5.88 -4.60
CA PHE A 113 11.50 -7.26 -4.85
C PHE A 113 10.50 -8.31 -4.34
N ILE A 114 9.74 -7.96 -3.29
CA ILE A 114 8.68 -8.83 -2.75
C ILE A 114 7.60 -9.01 -3.81
N PHE A 115 7.16 -7.93 -4.47
CA PHE A 115 6.11 -8.00 -5.49
C PHE A 115 6.54 -8.67 -6.79
N ALA A 116 7.81 -8.50 -7.21
CA ALA A 116 8.35 -9.28 -8.33
C ALA A 116 8.36 -10.78 -8.00
N ARG A 117 8.78 -11.15 -6.78
CA ARG A 117 8.76 -12.54 -6.31
C ARG A 117 7.34 -13.08 -6.18
N LEU A 118 6.39 -12.28 -5.70
CA LEU A 118 4.97 -12.65 -5.62
C LEU A 118 4.39 -12.87 -7.02
N ALA A 119 4.70 -12.01 -8.00
CA ALA A 119 4.27 -12.17 -9.39
C ALA A 119 4.74 -13.51 -9.97
N ARG A 120 6.02 -13.87 -9.77
CA ARG A 120 6.52 -15.18 -10.19
C ARG A 120 5.83 -16.33 -9.45
N ASN A 121 5.84 -16.29 -8.12
CA ASN A 121 5.49 -17.45 -7.29
C ASN A 121 3.98 -17.68 -7.17
N LYS A 122 3.16 -16.63 -7.23
CA LYS A 122 1.70 -16.72 -7.05
C LYS A 122 0.92 -16.60 -8.36
N LEU A 123 1.44 -15.83 -9.32
CA LEU A 123 0.75 -15.59 -10.59
C LEU A 123 1.34 -16.39 -11.76
N GLY A 124 2.52 -16.99 -11.58
CA GLY A 124 3.21 -17.72 -12.65
C GLY A 124 3.76 -16.80 -13.75
N VAL A 125 3.99 -15.51 -13.45
CA VAL A 125 4.63 -14.58 -14.38
C VAL A 125 6.06 -15.04 -14.64
N GLN A 126 6.45 -15.11 -15.91
CA GLN A 126 7.78 -15.58 -16.31
C GLN A 126 8.85 -14.54 -15.94
N GLU A 127 10.07 -14.99 -15.65
CA GLU A 127 11.14 -14.10 -15.18
C GLU A 127 11.52 -13.05 -16.23
N GLU A 128 11.40 -13.39 -17.51
CA GLU A 128 11.63 -12.49 -18.65
C GLU A 128 10.60 -11.36 -18.73
N GLN A 129 9.43 -11.54 -18.09
CA GLN A 129 8.37 -10.53 -18.02
C GLN A 129 8.52 -9.60 -16.80
N LEU A 130 9.40 -9.93 -15.85
CA LEU A 130 9.67 -9.13 -14.66
C LEU A 130 10.83 -8.17 -14.94
N LEU A 131 10.50 -6.93 -15.32
CA LEU A 131 11.49 -5.97 -15.81
C LEU A 131 11.64 -4.76 -14.88
N SER A 132 12.86 -4.23 -14.81
CA SER A 132 13.09 -2.88 -14.30
C SER A 132 12.49 -1.85 -15.26
N PRO A 133 12.20 -0.62 -14.79
CA PRO A 133 11.67 0.44 -15.66
C PRO A 133 12.48 0.67 -16.94
N ALA A 134 13.82 0.73 -16.84
CA ALA A 134 14.69 0.92 -18.01
C ALA A 134 14.55 -0.22 -19.03
N LYS A 135 14.58 -1.48 -18.57
CA LYS A 135 14.43 -2.66 -19.46
C LYS A 135 13.04 -2.72 -20.09
N ALA A 136 12.00 -2.36 -19.34
CA ALA A 136 10.64 -2.28 -19.86
C ALA A 136 10.53 -1.23 -20.97
N LEU A 137 11.15 -0.05 -20.79
CA LEU A 137 11.21 0.99 -21.81
C LEU A 137 11.98 0.54 -23.07
N ASP A 138 13.13 -0.13 -22.92
CA ASP A 138 13.87 -0.73 -24.03
C ASP A 138 13.00 -1.71 -24.83
N GLN A 139 12.30 -2.62 -24.13
CA GLN A 139 11.42 -3.59 -24.76
C GLN A 139 10.24 -2.95 -25.49
N LEU A 140 9.59 -1.95 -24.87
CA LEU A 140 8.49 -1.22 -25.49
C LEU A 140 8.94 -0.43 -26.72
N LYS A 141 10.16 0.13 -26.71
CA LYS A 141 10.73 0.83 -27.86
C LYS A 141 11.00 -0.13 -29.03
N ALA A 142 11.49 -1.33 -28.74
CA ALA A 142 11.78 -2.35 -29.75
C ALA A 142 10.51 -2.98 -30.35
N THR A 143 9.50 -3.25 -29.52
CA THR A 143 8.29 -3.98 -29.93
C THR A 143 7.14 -3.06 -30.35
N GLN A 144 7.14 -1.82 -29.86
CA GLN A 144 6.08 -0.82 -30.04
C GLN A 144 4.68 -1.31 -29.62
N ARG A 145 4.60 -2.32 -28.74
CA ARG A 145 3.34 -2.88 -28.23
C ARG A 145 3.56 -3.57 -26.88
N GLY A 146 2.52 -3.69 -26.08
CA GLY A 146 2.56 -4.49 -24.85
C GLY A 146 1.61 -4.02 -23.76
N ASN A 147 1.56 -4.79 -22.67
CA ASN A 147 0.78 -4.48 -21.49
C ASN A 147 1.71 -4.28 -20.30
N VAL A 148 1.94 -3.02 -19.91
CA VAL A 148 2.78 -2.70 -18.74
C VAL A 148 1.91 -2.75 -17.50
N ILE A 149 2.32 -3.57 -16.53
CA ILE A 149 1.61 -3.75 -15.27
C ILE A 149 2.54 -3.34 -14.14
N PHE A 150 2.28 -2.17 -13.58
CA PHE A 150 2.97 -1.69 -12.39
C PHE A 150 2.42 -2.41 -11.15
N VAL A 151 3.30 -2.84 -10.25
CA VAL A 151 2.94 -3.53 -9.00
C VAL A 151 3.57 -2.85 -7.79
N ASP A 152 2.81 -2.81 -6.69
CA ASP A 152 3.20 -2.15 -5.44
C ASP A 152 2.31 -2.63 -4.26
N ASP A 153 2.70 -2.35 -3.02
CA ASP A 153 1.87 -2.66 -1.84
C ASP A 153 0.81 -1.60 -1.57
N PHE A 154 1.20 -0.33 -1.58
CA PHE A 154 0.39 0.73 -1.01
C PHE A 154 0.53 2.04 -1.79
N VAL A 155 -0.62 2.63 -2.10
CA VAL A 155 -0.72 3.99 -2.66
C VAL A 155 -1.36 4.90 -1.63
N GLY A 156 -0.51 5.70 -0.98
CA GLY A 156 -0.90 6.83 -0.14
C GLY A 156 -1.30 8.03 -0.99
N SER A 157 -0.36 8.96 -1.21
CA SER A 157 -0.61 10.20 -1.99
C SER A 157 -0.62 10.01 -3.50
N GLY A 158 0.00 8.93 -4.01
CA GLY A 158 0.18 8.69 -5.45
C GLY A 158 1.40 9.37 -6.08
N GLU A 159 2.12 10.21 -5.33
CA GLU A 159 3.29 10.96 -5.84
C GLU A 159 4.45 10.04 -6.23
N GLN A 160 4.67 8.98 -5.46
CA GLN A 160 5.66 7.94 -5.78
C GLN A 160 5.44 7.35 -7.18
N PHE A 161 4.19 7.08 -7.52
CA PHE A 161 3.85 6.52 -8.83
C PHE A 161 3.99 7.54 -9.96
N GLU A 162 3.60 8.82 -9.73
CA GLU A 162 3.87 9.87 -10.73
C GLU A 162 5.37 9.98 -11.03
N ASN A 163 6.22 9.88 -10.01
CA ASN A 163 7.66 9.86 -10.19
C ASN A 163 8.07 8.66 -11.05
N THR A 164 7.61 7.44 -10.76
CA THR A 164 7.85 6.27 -11.64
C THR A 164 7.43 6.54 -13.09
N TRP A 165 6.24 7.11 -13.27
CA TRP A 165 5.66 7.38 -14.59
C TRP A 165 6.46 8.40 -15.41
N THR A 166 7.07 9.37 -14.74
CA THR A 166 7.72 10.54 -15.37
C THR A 166 9.25 10.50 -15.32
N LYS A 167 9.84 9.64 -14.49
CA LYS A 167 11.28 9.48 -14.33
C LYS A 167 11.92 9.08 -15.65
N ILE A 168 12.98 9.80 -15.99
CA ILE A 168 13.76 9.55 -17.20
C ILE A 168 14.79 8.48 -16.90
N HIS A 169 14.76 7.39 -17.67
CA HIS A 169 15.72 6.32 -17.62
C HIS A 169 16.62 6.37 -18.85
N GLN A 170 17.90 6.06 -18.65
CA GLN A 170 18.83 5.82 -19.74
C GLN A 170 18.54 4.45 -20.36
N LEU A 171 18.48 4.41 -21.68
CA LEU A 171 18.18 3.24 -22.49
C LEU A 171 19.46 2.65 -23.09
N SER A 172 19.36 1.41 -23.54
CA SER A 172 20.49 0.66 -24.10
C SER A 172 21.11 1.31 -25.36
N ASP A 173 20.34 2.12 -26.09
CA ASP A 173 20.74 2.76 -27.34
C ASP A 173 21.21 4.21 -27.20
N LEU A 174 21.71 4.59 -26.02
CA LEU A 174 22.09 5.97 -25.66
C LEU A 174 20.91 6.97 -25.68
N GLY A 175 19.68 6.49 -25.86
CA GLY A 175 18.46 7.26 -25.69
C GLY A 175 18.07 7.42 -24.23
N ALA A 176 17.14 8.32 -23.96
CA ALA A 176 16.53 8.47 -22.64
C ALA A 176 15.03 8.66 -22.78
N ALA A 177 14.24 8.00 -21.94
CA ALA A 177 12.79 8.10 -21.95
C ALA A 177 12.20 7.87 -20.55
N SER A 178 10.99 8.38 -20.36
CA SER A 178 10.06 7.93 -19.32
C SER A 178 8.91 7.18 -19.95
N PHE A 179 8.10 6.49 -19.14
CA PHE A 179 6.88 5.86 -19.65
C PHE A 179 5.93 6.91 -20.26
N LYS A 180 5.83 8.08 -19.62
CA LYS A 180 5.07 9.23 -20.12
C LYS A 180 5.56 9.72 -21.48
N SER A 181 6.88 9.89 -21.67
CA SER A 181 7.41 10.37 -22.95
C SER A 181 7.31 9.32 -24.05
N LEU A 182 7.52 8.04 -23.71
CA LEU A 182 7.51 6.94 -24.68
C LEU A 182 6.13 6.75 -25.31
N VAL A 183 5.06 6.83 -24.52
CA VAL A 183 3.70 6.66 -25.07
C VAL A 183 3.32 7.78 -26.02
N ALA A 184 3.87 9.00 -25.82
CA ALA A 184 3.67 10.11 -26.74
C ALA A 184 4.34 9.86 -28.11
N THR A 185 5.34 8.97 -28.17
CA THR A 185 6.06 8.61 -29.40
C THR A 185 5.47 7.40 -30.10
N ILE A 186 5.05 6.36 -29.36
CA ILE A 186 4.52 5.11 -29.93
C ILE A 186 3.07 5.28 -30.45
N GLY A 187 2.34 6.25 -29.92
CA GLY A 187 0.93 6.49 -30.24
C GLY A 187 -0.03 5.81 -29.26
N SER A 188 -1.17 6.45 -29.02
CA SER A 188 -2.17 5.96 -28.07
C SER A 188 -2.81 4.66 -28.57
N GLY A 189 -2.87 3.64 -27.70
CA GLY A 189 -3.56 2.38 -27.95
C GLY A 189 -2.67 1.18 -28.33
N ALA A 190 -1.39 1.41 -28.66
CA ALA A 190 -0.45 0.32 -28.94
C ALA A 190 0.12 -0.32 -27.65
N VAL A 191 0.23 0.49 -26.58
CA VAL A 191 0.67 0.06 -25.26
C VAL A 191 -0.40 0.42 -24.25
N ALA A 192 -0.76 -0.53 -23.37
CA ALA A 192 -1.65 -0.29 -22.26
C ALA A 192 -0.86 -0.29 -20.94
N PHE A 193 -1.23 0.60 -20.02
CA PHE A 193 -0.61 0.74 -18.72
C PHE A 193 -1.62 0.48 -17.62
N TYR A 194 -1.26 -0.41 -16.70
CA TYR A 194 -2.06 -0.80 -15.55
C TYR A 194 -1.23 -0.61 -14.29
N TYR A 195 -1.85 -0.21 -13.19
CA TYR A 195 -1.19 -0.15 -11.88
C TYR A 195 -2.02 -0.90 -10.85
N CYS A 196 -1.42 -1.91 -10.22
CA CYS A 196 -2.08 -2.84 -9.32
C CYS A 196 -1.48 -2.77 -7.91
N PRO A 197 -1.71 -1.69 -7.15
CA PRO A 197 -1.35 -1.68 -5.74
C PRO A 197 -2.29 -2.59 -4.94
N LEU A 198 -1.86 -3.09 -3.78
CA LEU A 198 -2.81 -3.83 -2.91
C LEU A 198 -3.84 -2.89 -2.32
N ILE A 199 -3.37 -1.79 -1.73
CA ILE A 199 -4.24 -0.82 -1.06
C ILE A 199 -4.02 0.54 -1.71
N CYS A 200 -5.10 1.24 -2.02
CA CYS A 200 -5.03 2.59 -2.57
C CYS A 200 -6.01 3.51 -1.87
N THR A 201 -5.52 4.63 -1.33
CA THR A 201 -6.41 5.64 -0.77
C THR A 201 -7.18 6.38 -1.87
N ASP A 202 -8.34 6.94 -1.52
CA ASP A 202 -9.09 7.81 -2.45
C ASP A 202 -8.24 9.00 -2.93
N VAL A 203 -7.45 9.59 -2.03
CA VAL A 203 -6.52 10.69 -2.33
C VAL A 203 -5.52 10.27 -3.41
N GLY A 204 -4.89 9.11 -3.24
CA GLY A 204 -3.92 8.58 -4.19
C GLY A 204 -4.55 8.19 -5.53
N ARG A 205 -5.74 7.58 -5.49
CA ARG A 205 -6.51 7.26 -6.70
C ARG A 205 -6.81 8.50 -7.53
N ASP A 206 -7.36 9.53 -6.90
CA ASP A 206 -7.73 10.78 -7.56
C ASP A 206 -6.50 11.57 -8.03
N TYR A 207 -5.37 11.44 -7.32
CA TYR A 207 -4.10 11.99 -7.76
C TYR A 207 -3.60 11.33 -9.04
N ILE A 208 -3.51 9.99 -9.05
CA ILE A 208 -3.03 9.22 -10.20
C ILE A 208 -3.94 9.40 -11.41
N ALA A 209 -5.26 9.39 -11.23
CA ALA A 209 -6.21 9.62 -12.32
C ALA A 209 -5.98 10.98 -13.01
N ARG A 210 -5.60 12.02 -12.25
CA ARG A 210 -5.31 13.35 -12.78
C ARG A 210 -3.92 13.47 -13.40
N LYS A 211 -2.89 12.89 -12.78
CA LYS A 211 -1.48 13.05 -13.17
C LYS A 211 -1.01 12.05 -14.22
N CYS A 212 -1.60 10.85 -14.20
CA CYS A 212 -1.25 9.71 -15.04
C CYS A 212 -2.52 9.16 -15.73
N PRO A 213 -3.28 9.96 -16.50
CA PRO A 213 -4.60 9.56 -17.02
C PRO A 213 -4.58 8.38 -18.00
N LEU A 214 -3.40 8.02 -18.51
CA LEU A 214 -3.21 6.86 -19.40
C LEU A 214 -3.00 5.55 -18.63
N VAL A 215 -2.86 5.61 -17.30
CA VAL A 215 -2.66 4.44 -16.43
C VAL A 215 -4.00 4.04 -15.83
N LYS A 216 -4.38 2.78 -16.02
CA LYS A 216 -5.57 2.18 -15.41
C LYS A 216 -5.22 1.64 -14.02
N LEU A 217 -5.70 2.30 -12.98
CA LEU A 217 -5.46 1.92 -11.60
C LEU A 217 -6.46 0.84 -11.14
N VAL A 218 -5.95 -0.28 -10.65
CA VAL A 218 -6.72 -1.48 -10.24
C VAL A 218 -6.24 -1.96 -8.87
N PRO A 219 -6.66 -1.29 -7.78
CA PRO A 219 -6.27 -1.71 -6.45
C PRO A 219 -7.00 -2.99 -6.02
N ALA A 220 -6.41 -3.81 -5.13
CA ALA A 220 -7.15 -4.90 -4.48
C ALA A 220 -8.21 -4.34 -3.53
N HIS A 221 -7.86 -3.26 -2.82
CA HIS A 221 -8.71 -2.59 -1.84
C HIS A 221 -8.59 -1.07 -1.96
N ALA A 222 -9.74 -0.40 -2.00
CA ALA A 222 -9.82 1.05 -1.90
C ALA A 222 -9.97 1.46 -0.43
N LEU A 223 -9.17 2.43 0.00
CA LEU A 223 -9.17 2.92 1.38
C LEU A 223 -9.74 4.35 1.41
N PRO A 224 -11.06 4.50 1.62
CA PRO A 224 -11.68 5.81 1.69
C PRO A 224 -11.23 6.60 2.92
N GLU A 225 -11.50 7.91 2.92
CA GLU A 225 -11.13 8.82 4.02
C GLU A 225 -11.66 8.35 5.39
N THR A 226 -12.77 7.61 5.41
CA THR A 226 -13.36 7.03 6.60
C THR A 226 -12.43 6.06 7.35
N TYR A 227 -11.36 5.56 6.74
CA TYR A 227 -10.35 4.73 7.41
C TYR A 227 -9.23 5.53 8.07
N SER A 228 -9.19 6.85 7.88
CA SER A 228 -8.31 7.73 8.64
C SER A 228 -8.80 7.83 10.09
N ALA A 229 -7.91 7.70 11.07
CA ALA A 229 -8.24 7.98 12.47
C ALA A 229 -8.41 9.49 12.74
N LEU A 230 -8.10 10.34 11.75
CA LEU A 230 -8.17 11.80 11.86
C LEU A 230 -9.41 12.37 11.17
N SER A 231 -10.11 11.57 10.36
CA SER A 231 -11.32 12.03 9.67
C SER A 231 -12.49 12.19 10.65
N PRO A 232 -13.31 13.24 10.51
CA PRO A 232 -14.58 13.36 11.23
C PRO A 232 -15.55 12.19 10.94
N SER A 233 -15.37 11.54 9.79
CA SER A 233 -16.19 10.42 9.33
C SER A 233 -15.56 9.05 9.64
N SER A 234 -14.53 9.01 10.49
CA SER A 234 -13.78 7.78 10.78
C SER A 234 -14.67 6.64 11.25
N VAL A 235 -14.49 5.44 10.68
CA VAL A 235 -15.10 4.19 11.19
C VAL A 235 -14.34 3.62 12.39
N ILE A 236 -13.13 4.10 12.65
CA ILE A 236 -12.35 3.71 13.83
C ILE A 236 -13.07 4.22 15.07
N TRP A 237 -13.58 5.45 15.07
CA TRP A 237 -14.22 6.02 16.26
C TRP A 237 -15.71 5.68 16.31
N ARG A 238 -16.17 5.28 17.50
CA ARG A 238 -17.61 5.24 17.78
C ARG A 238 -18.19 6.66 17.74
N ASP A 239 -19.50 6.77 17.57
CA ASP A 239 -20.17 8.08 17.50
C ASP A 239 -19.90 8.97 18.72
N ASP A 240 -19.78 8.38 19.92
CA ASP A 240 -19.44 9.07 21.17
C ASP A 240 -17.94 9.40 21.33
N MET A 241 -17.12 9.11 20.32
CA MET A 241 -15.66 9.31 20.31
C MET A 241 -15.16 10.05 19.06
N LYS A 242 -16.04 10.45 18.14
CA LYS A 242 -15.62 11.06 16.86
C LYS A 242 -14.89 12.39 17.01
N VAL A 243 -15.13 13.12 18.10
CA VAL A 243 -14.43 14.37 18.40
C VAL A 243 -13.19 14.10 19.24
N GLU A 244 -13.33 13.31 20.30
CA GLU A 244 -12.27 13.09 21.29
C GLU A 244 -11.18 12.12 20.80
N GLY A 245 -11.51 11.23 19.87
CA GLY A 245 -10.59 10.25 19.29
C GLY A 245 -9.43 10.91 18.51
N PRO A 246 -9.69 11.75 17.50
CA PRO A 246 -8.64 12.51 16.82
C PRO A 246 -7.83 13.40 17.77
N LEU A 247 -8.49 14.04 18.75
CA LEU A 247 -7.81 14.83 19.78
C LEU A 247 -6.92 13.96 20.68
N PHE A 248 -7.33 12.73 20.97
CA PHE A 248 -6.51 11.76 21.68
C PHE A 248 -5.25 11.42 20.90
N VAL A 249 -5.35 11.18 19.58
CA VAL A 249 -4.19 10.90 18.72
C VAL A 249 -3.18 12.05 18.79
N GLU A 250 -3.65 13.29 18.72
CA GLU A 250 -2.80 14.48 18.86
C GLU A 250 -2.12 14.53 20.25
N ARG A 251 -2.88 14.43 21.34
CA ARG A 251 -2.34 14.45 22.72
C ARG A 251 -1.31 13.36 22.94
N ALA A 252 -1.60 12.14 22.50
CA ALA A 252 -0.70 10.99 22.58
C ALA A 252 0.60 11.24 21.81
N SER A 253 0.48 11.81 20.61
CA SER A 253 1.64 12.14 19.76
C SER A 253 2.53 13.20 20.40
N VAL A 254 1.92 14.24 20.99
CA VAL A 254 2.66 15.27 21.74
C VAL A 254 3.37 14.67 22.95
N LYS A 255 2.69 13.79 23.71
CA LYS A 255 3.31 13.04 24.84
C LYS A 255 4.50 12.19 24.40
N ALA A 256 4.39 11.56 23.22
CA ALA A 256 5.46 10.78 22.61
C ALA A 256 6.62 11.65 22.06
N GLY A 257 6.44 12.96 21.94
CA GLY A 257 7.41 13.88 21.32
C GLY A 257 7.43 13.81 19.78
N ILE A 258 6.35 13.33 19.16
CA ILE A 258 6.22 13.23 17.71
C ILE A 258 5.80 14.60 17.15
N PRO A 259 6.56 15.20 16.22
CA PRO A 259 6.33 16.57 15.80
C PRO A 259 5.12 16.72 14.88
N PHE A 260 4.52 17.92 14.91
CA PHE A 260 3.66 18.38 13.83
C PHE A 260 4.52 18.90 12.69
N ARG A 261 4.37 18.31 11.49
CA ARG A 261 5.08 18.71 10.28
C ARG A 261 4.13 18.91 9.10
N ASP A 262 2.88 19.25 9.39
CA ASP A 262 1.85 19.53 8.38
C ASP A 262 1.69 18.43 7.29
N GLY A 263 1.80 17.17 7.70
CA GLY A 263 1.70 16.02 6.78
C GLY A 263 2.97 15.72 5.98
N GLN A 264 4.12 16.31 6.31
CA GLN A 264 5.41 15.86 5.80
C GLN A 264 5.88 14.59 6.53
N GLU A 265 7.00 14.00 6.07
CA GLU A 265 7.59 12.81 6.67
C GLU A 265 7.83 12.96 8.19
N GLY A 266 7.39 11.96 8.95
CA GLY A 266 7.48 11.95 10.42
C GLY A 266 6.46 12.84 11.13
N CYS A 267 5.48 13.42 10.43
CA CYS A 267 4.36 14.13 11.06
C CYS A 267 3.50 13.16 11.87
N TRP A 268 3.05 13.58 13.06
CA TRP A 268 2.14 12.76 13.87
C TRP A 268 0.83 12.36 13.17
N MET A 269 0.41 13.15 12.18
CA MET A 269 -0.78 12.86 11.37
C MET A 269 -0.54 11.79 10.29
N GLY A 270 0.67 11.24 10.19
CA GLY A 270 1.12 10.45 9.04
C GLY A 270 1.41 11.32 7.81
N TYR A 271 2.11 10.75 6.84
CA TYR A 271 2.37 11.42 5.57
C TYR A 271 1.08 11.84 4.87
N ARG A 272 1.06 13.07 4.34
CA ARG A 272 -0.10 13.78 3.79
C ARG A 272 -1.35 13.80 4.68
N LYS A 273 -1.16 13.68 6.00
CA LYS A 273 -2.24 13.66 7.00
C LYS A 273 -3.24 12.51 6.80
N LEU A 274 -2.79 11.40 6.19
CA LEU A 274 -3.65 10.25 5.93
C LEU A 274 -4.08 9.55 7.22
N GLY A 275 -3.26 9.58 8.28
CA GLY A 275 -3.64 9.15 9.62
C GLY A 275 -4.10 7.69 9.71
N LEU A 276 -3.40 6.79 9.02
CA LEU A 276 -3.83 5.41 8.86
C LEU A 276 -3.45 4.53 10.07
N ALA A 277 -4.28 3.52 10.34
CA ALA A 277 -4.05 2.49 11.33
C ALA A 277 -3.90 1.12 10.65
N LEU A 278 -2.81 0.93 9.92
CA LEU A 278 -2.52 -0.34 9.25
C LEU A 278 -1.02 -0.66 9.22
N ALA A 279 -0.68 -1.93 8.95
CA ALA A 279 0.66 -2.35 8.58
C ALA A 279 0.63 -3.66 7.78
N PHE A 280 1.73 -3.96 7.09
CA PHE A 280 1.97 -5.20 6.38
C PHE A 280 3.05 -6.02 7.09
N GLU A 281 3.13 -7.32 6.80
CA GLU A 281 4.20 -8.19 7.30
C GLU A 281 5.60 -7.70 6.91
N HIS A 282 5.74 -7.19 5.70
CA HIS A 282 7.01 -6.69 5.19
C HIS A 282 7.32 -5.22 5.55
N GLY A 283 6.39 -4.51 6.20
CA GLY A 283 6.62 -3.12 6.61
C GLY A 283 5.34 -2.30 6.76
N TRP A 284 5.48 -1.01 6.99
CA TRP A 284 4.36 -0.08 7.09
C TRP A 284 4.62 1.19 6.29
N PRO A 285 3.58 1.78 5.66
CA PRO A 285 3.70 3.06 4.98
C PRO A 285 4.02 4.22 5.94
N ASP A 286 4.58 5.29 5.40
CA ASP A 286 4.75 6.58 6.07
C ASP A 286 3.42 7.31 6.38
N ALA A 287 2.35 6.92 5.69
CA ALA A 287 0.97 7.36 5.92
C ALA A 287 0.36 6.86 7.25
N VAL A 288 0.99 5.86 7.88
CA VAL A 288 0.56 5.30 9.16
C VAL A 288 0.85 6.28 10.29
N LEU A 289 -0.04 6.33 11.29
CA LEU A 289 0.17 7.16 12.47
C LEU A 289 1.48 6.76 13.19
N PRO A 290 2.44 7.68 13.37
CA PRO A 290 3.71 7.33 14.00
C PRO A 290 3.60 6.88 15.46
N ILE A 291 2.50 7.17 16.17
CA ILE A 291 2.26 6.65 17.52
C ILE A 291 2.29 5.12 17.60
N PHE A 292 2.11 4.40 16.48
CA PHE A 292 2.25 2.94 16.42
C PHE A 292 3.69 2.46 16.31
N THR A 293 4.61 3.26 15.77
CA THR A 293 5.95 2.82 15.34
C THR A 293 7.08 3.57 16.02
N HIS A 294 6.79 4.71 16.64
CA HIS A 294 7.76 5.56 17.33
C HIS A 294 8.41 4.85 18.51
N GLN A 295 9.70 5.10 18.75
CA GLN A 295 10.49 4.41 19.80
C GLN A 295 11.30 5.36 20.67
N GLU A 296 11.25 6.67 20.39
CA GLU A 296 12.00 7.67 21.15
C GLU A 296 11.21 8.11 22.39
N ASN A 297 11.86 8.88 23.27
CA ASN A 297 11.26 9.44 24.49
C ASN A 297 10.63 8.41 25.44
N GLY A 298 11.11 7.16 25.40
CA GLY A 298 10.57 6.08 26.22
C GLY A 298 9.23 5.54 25.74
N TRP A 299 8.75 5.95 24.56
CA TRP A 299 7.53 5.45 23.96
C TRP A 299 7.68 3.98 23.56
N LYS A 300 6.73 3.14 23.98
CA LYS A 300 6.69 1.72 23.61
C LYS A 300 5.91 1.56 22.29
N PRO A 301 6.55 1.16 21.18
CA PRO A 301 5.86 1.02 19.90
C PRO A 301 4.89 -0.17 19.91
N LEU A 302 3.82 -0.06 19.13
CA LEU A 302 2.97 -1.20 18.77
C LEU A 302 3.71 -2.12 17.80
N LEU A 303 4.36 -1.55 16.79
CA LEU A 303 5.08 -2.28 15.73
C LEU A 303 6.60 -2.15 15.92
N LYS A 304 7.30 -3.30 15.90
CA LYS A 304 8.76 -3.37 16.04
C LYS A 304 9.37 -3.87 14.74
N LYS A 305 10.44 -3.22 14.29
CA LYS A 305 11.26 -3.69 13.17
C LYS A 305 12.01 -4.96 13.55
#